data_AF-A0A356UI06-F1
#
_entry.id   AF-A0A356UI06-F1
#
_cell.length_a   1.000
_cell.length_b   1.000
_cell.length_c   1.000
_cell.angle_alpha   90.00
_cell.angle_beta   90.00
_cell.angle_gamma   90.00
#
_symmetry.space_group_name_H-M   'P 1'
#
loop_
_entity.id
_entity.type
_entity.pdbx_description
1 polymer ?
#
loop_
_entity_poly.entity_id
_entity_poly.type
_entity_poly.pdbx_seq_one_letter_code
_entity_poly.pdbx_strand_id
1 'polypeptide(L)'
;MTFYPRMKRVLLVLLVVFAGGLLFSGPANAQPITPLQDHYPELKIKYSTIFSKLIGTGLVTEDQIYACFVDLESELSNKVLNQSNYDGIFYNTALTVIKRHEAVYKAAQKAFGDNIPPEAGGLYADLKHILLSSIVAALPLPGVYTGSLEVTLAGFTQGVSFYYTLDGSLPSPAGTIYTGPIKFWPPDSPVLLQAIARKDGIASDVAIFYYEIRCVNPCGIKGYVYLEKTNPQDAKPDHAGTEITIKRKGTVVASDLSQEDGFYEITGLSPGSYEVLYSHPGASWKDSILPVTIDGCELAKMPAFTLYLGDLNGDREINILDLLWMASQMGITPNQPQWEGAKKADVNKNKKIDILDLLRVAKNIGL
;
A
#
# COMPACT_ATOMS: atom_id res chain seq x y z
N MET A 1 -35.76 54.13 2.29
CA MET A 1 -34.44 54.76 1.98
C MET A 1 -33.48 54.49 3.14
N THR A 2 -32.20 54.85 3.03
CA THR A 2 -31.25 55.07 4.17
C THR A 2 -31.19 54.04 5.32
N PHE A 3 -30.32 53.02 5.21
CA PHE A 3 -29.34 52.66 6.27
C PHE A 3 -28.28 51.63 5.81
N TYR A 4 -28.56 50.85 4.77
CA TYR A 4 -27.69 49.75 4.30
C TYR A 4 -26.31 50.07 3.64
N PRO A 5 -25.97 51.28 3.14
CA PRO A 5 -24.70 51.48 2.42
C PRO A 5 -23.42 51.53 3.27
N ARG A 6 -23.48 51.95 4.54
CA ARG A 6 -22.27 52.16 5.38
C ARG A 6 -21.80 50.90 6.10
N MET A 7 -22.72 50.13 6.72
CA MET A 7 -22.35 48.88 7.40
C MET A 7 -21.62 47.89 6.46
N LYS A 8 -21.94 47.87 5.17
CA LYS A 8 -21.25 47.04 4.17
C LYS A 8 -19.79 47.46 3.89
N ARG A 9 -19.34 48.65 4.30
CA ARG A 9 -17.96 49.13 4.08
C ARG A 9 -17.05 48.73 5.23
N VAL A 10 -17.39 49.10 6.47
CA VAL A 10 -16.69 48.64 7.70
C VAL A 10 -16.56 47.12 7.74
N LEU A 11 -17.62 46.40 7.34
CA LEU A 11 -17.62 44.94 7.33
C LEU A 11 -16.83 44.33 6.16
N LEU A 12 -16.51 45.09 5.11
CA LEU A 12 -15.55 44.66 4.08
C LEU A 12 -14.12 44.84 4.58
N VAL A 13 -13.82 46.01 5.16
CA VAL A 13 -12.50 46.37 5.71
C VAL A 13 -11.99 45.33 6.71
N LEU A 14 -12.87 44.89 7.62
CA LEU A 14 -12.56 43.85 8.60
C LEU A 14 -12.27 42.47 8.01
N LEU A 15 -12.55 42.23 6.73
CA LEU A 15 -12.54 40.91 6.11
C LEU A 15 -11.46 40.74 5.04
N VAL A 16 -11.16 41.78 4.25
CA VAL A 16 -10.08 41.68 3.24
C VAL A 16 -8.68 41.58 3.89
N VAL A 17 -8.54 41.96 5.16
CA VAL A 17 -7.28 41.79 5.92
C VAL A 17 -7.04 40.34 6.37
N PHE A 18 -8.09 39.51 6.49
CA PHE A 18 -8.01 38.19 7.14
C PHE A 18 -9.00 37.13 6.56
N ALA A 19 -9.08 36.93 5.22
CA ALA A 19 -9.02 35.53 4.73
C ALA A 19 -9.83 35.04 3.49
N GLY A 20 -9.38 33.88 2.92
CA GLY A 20 -10.16 32.74 2.33
C GLY A 20 -10.42 31.24 3.07
N GLY A 21 -10.16 30.63 1.78
CA GLY A 21 -10.80 29.56 0.91
C GLY A 21 -10.16 28.14 0.74
N LEU A 22 -10.52 26.91 1.22
CA LEU A 22 -11.39 26.16 2.21
C LEU A 22 -10.54 24.85 2.57
N LEU A 23 -10.85 23.55 2.84
CA LEU A 23 -12.03 22.61 2.87
C LEU A 23 -11.95 21.38 3.88
N PHE A 24 -10.98 21.16 4.82
CA PHE A 24 -10.92 20.01 5.85
C PHE A 24 -10.58 18.58 5.28
N SER A 25 -9.96 17.54 5.91
CA SER A 25 -9.07 17.25 7.09
C SER A 25 -9.34 15.84 7.79
N GLY A 26 -8.32 15.15 8.35
CA GLY A 26 -8.43 14.04 9.37
C GLY A 26 -8.32 12.55 8.94
N PRO A 27 -8.01 11.56 9.85
CA PRO A 27 -7.74 11.65 11.30
C PRO A 27 -6.40 11.05 11.80
N ALA A 28 -5.97 11.48 13.01
CA ALA A 28 -5.03 10.83 13.94
C ALA A 28 -3.57 10.47 13.51
N ASN A 29 -2.60 10.97 14.29
CA ASN A 29 -1.19 10.55 14.34
C ASN A 29 -0.30 10.81 13.10
N ALA A 30 -0.52 11.93 12.42
CA ALA A 30 0.55 12.69 11.78
C ALA A 30 0.31 14.20 11.89
N GLN A 31 1.33 14.98 12.23
CA GLN A 31 1.49 16.36 11.74
C GLN A 31 2.21 16.24 10.39
N PRO A 32 1.85 16.99 9.33
CA PRO A 32 1.98 18.46 9.31
C PRO A 32 1.01 19.25 8.37
N ILE A 33 0.43 20.37 8.82
CA ILE A 33 -0.28 21.34 7.93
C ILE A 33 -0.15 22.77 8.48
N THR A 34 0.69 23.62 7.88
CA THR A 34 0.85 25.05 8.23
C THR A 34 1.10 26.05 7.07
N PRO A 35 0.59 25.88 5.82
CA PRO A 35 0.93 26.76 4.68
C PRO A 35 0.80 28.28 4.91
N LEU A 36 -0.17 28.74 5.68
CA LEU A 36 -0.34 30.18 5.97
C LEU A 36 0.68 30.72 6.97
N GLN A 37 1.18 29.87 7.87
CA GLN A 37 2.23 30.24 8.82
C GLN A 37 3.60 30.28 8.12
N ASP A 38 3.86 29.32 7.25
CA ASP A 38 5.12 29.22 6.49
C ASP A 38 5.32 30.46 5.59
N HIS A 39 4.24 30.97 4.99
CA HIS A 39 4.25 32.19 4.17
C HIS A 39 4.00 33.49 4.96
N TYR A 40 3.71 33.44 6.27
CA TYR A 40 3.45 34.64 7.08
C TYR A 40 4.57 35.69 7.00
N PRO A 41 5.88 35.35 7.03
CA PRO A 41 6.96 36.33 6.90
C PRO A 41 6.92 37.09 5.56
N GLU A 42 6.61 36.39 4.47
CA GLU A 42 6.54 37.00 3.12
C GLU A 42 5.32 37.92 2.99
N LEU A 43 4.16 37.45 3.46
CA LEU A 43 2.92 38.22 3.50
C LEU A 43 3.05 39.49 4.35
N LYS A 44 3.73 39.39 5.51
CA LYS A 44 4.06 40.53 6.38
C LYS A 44 4.91 41.58 5.66
N ILE A 45 5.89 41.16 4.86
CA ILE A 45 6.74 42.06 4.07
C ILE A 45 5.92 42.70 2.92
N LYS A 46 5.28 41.87 2.10
CA LYS A 46 4.53 42.27 0.89
C LYS A 46 3.35 43.20 1.20
N TYR A 47 2.71 43.02 2.36
CA TYR A 47 1.57 43.84 2.83
C TYR A 47 1.90 44.68 4.06
N SER A 48 3.17 45.02 4.26
CA SER A 48 3.68 45.77 5.42
C SER A 48 2.92 47.07 5.73
N THR A 49 2.35 47.77 4.74
CA THR A 49 1.46 48.93 4.91
C THR A 49 0.20 48.61 5.74
N ILE A 50 -0.31 47.38 5.67
CA ILE A 50 -1.48 46.91 6.42
C ILE A 50 -1.05 46.52 7.85
N PHE A 51 -0.02 45.67 7.98
CA PHE A 51 0.50 45.21 9.28
C PHE A 51 0.99 46.36 10.16
N SER A 52 1.74 47.32 9.60
CA SER A 52 2.24 48.50 10.34
C SER A 52 1.11 49.41 10.83
N LYS A 53 0.01 49.56 10.07
CA LYS A 53 -1.17 50.31 10.51
C LYS A 53 -1.94 49.61 11.63
N LEU A 54 -2.03 48.27 11.61
CA LEU A 54 -2.62 47.49 12.71
C LEU A 54 -1.82 47.66 14.01
N ILE A 55 -0.51 47.38 13.97
CA ILE A 55 0.38 47.49 15.14
C ILE A 55 0.46 48.94 15.62
N GLY A 56 0.52 49.91 14.70
CA GLY A 56 0.50 51.35 14.98
C GLY A 56 -0.77 51.86 15.67
N THR A 57 -1.82 51.05 15.81
CA THR A 57 -2.96 51.39 16.69
C THR A 57 -2.63 51.31 18.18
N GLY A 58 -1.59 50.57 18.57
CA GLY A 58 -1.29 50.23 19.96
C GLY A 58 -2.30 49.28 20.61
N LEU A 59 -3.16 48.61 19.83
CA LEU A 59 -4.20 47.69 20.34
C LEU A 59 -3.88 46.20 20.11
N VAL A 60 -2.81 45.88 19.37
CA VAL A 60 -2.48 44.50 18.98
C VAL A 60 -0.97 44.33 18.80
N THR A 61 -0.42 43.17 19.22
CA THR A 61 0.99 42.78 18.94
C THR A 61 1.10 41.96 17.65
N GLU A 62 2.33 41.76 17.18
CA GLU A 62 2.58 40.84 16.05
C GLU A 62 2.17 39.40 16.39
N ASP A 63 2.44 38.94 17.62
CA ASP A 63 2.09 37.58 18.07
C ASP A 63 0.57 37.36 18.08
N GLN A 64 -0.21 38.40 18.39
CA GLN A 64 -1.68 38.35 18.35
C GLN A 64 -2.22 38.34 16.90
N ILE A 65 -1.53 39.03 15.98
CA ILE A 65 -1.82 38.95 14.55
C ILE A 65 -1.49 37.54 14.04
N TYR A 66 -0.34 36.98 14.41
CA TYR A 66 0.07 35.62 14.05
C TYR A 66 -0.87 34.55 14.62
N ALA A 67 -1.22 34.64 15.91
CA ALA A 67 -2.20 33.73 16.53
C ALA A 67 -3.56 33.78 15.83
N CYS A 68 -3.97 34.95 15.31
CA CYS A 68 -5.18 35.07 14.49
C CYS A 68 -5.04 34.41 13.11
N PHE A 69 -3.84 34.30 12.52
CA PHE A 69 -3.59 33.49 11.32
C PHE A 69 -3.67 31.98 11.62
N VAL A 70 -3.08 31.52 12.74
CA VAL A 70 -3.14 30.12 13.18
C VAL A 70 -4.59 29.67 13.44
N ASP A 71 -5.36 30.49 14.17
CA ASP A 71 -6.78 30.25 14.44
C ASP A 71 -7.63 30.24 13.17
N LEU A 72 -7.28 31.06 12.19
CA LEU A 72 -7.94 31.15 10.89
C LEU A 72 -7.72 29.86 10.10
N GLU A 73 -6.46 29.47 9.90
CA GLU A 73 -6.06 28.23 9.25
C GLU A 73 -6.72 26.99 9.89
N SER A 74 -6.78 26.96 11.23
CA SER A 74 -7.44 25.91 11.99
C SER A 74 -8.96 25.88 11.77
N GLU A 75 -9.68 26.98 11.94
CA GLU A 75 -11.15 27.03 11.76
C GLU A 75 -11.59 26.70 10.33
N LEU A 76 -10.72 27.01 9.35
CA LEU A 76 -10.96 26.83 7.93
C LEU A 76 -10.42 25.49 7.40
N SER A 77 -9.72 24.77 8.27
CA SER A 77 -9.58 23.33 8.23
C SER A 77 -10.71 22.59 8.96
N ASN A 78 -11.69 23.28 9.60
CA ASN A 78 -12.65 22.67 10.55
C ASN A 78 -14.16 22.94 10.31
N LYS A 79 -14.57 23.98 9.59
CA LYS A 79 -16.00 24.23 9.22
C LYS A 79 -16.45 23.58 7.91
N VAL A 80 -15.59 22.75 7.31
CA VAL A 80 -15.42 22.90 5.86
C VAL A 80 -15.46 21.62 5.01
N LEU A 81 -15.44 20.41 5.59
CA LEU A 81 -15.56 19.15 4.84
C LEU A 81 -16.93 18.97 4.14
N ASN A 82 -17.87 19.86 4.44
CA ASN A 82 -19.28 19.51 4.59
C ASN A 82 -20.25 20.30 3.71
N GLN A 83 -19.82 21.34 2.99
CA GLN A 83 -20.75 22.29 2.35
C GLN A 83 -20.24 22.92 1.04
N SER A 84 -21.18 23.29 0.16
CA SER A 84 -20.94 23.63 -1.25
C SER A 84 -21.02 25.13 -1.60
N ASN A 85 -21.00 26.04 -0.62
CA ASN A 85 -21.04 27.50 -0.86
C ASN A 85 -19.73 28.19 -0.39
N TYR A 86 -18.74 28.17 -1.29
CA TYR A 86 -17.33 28.37 -0.97
C TYR A 86 -17.03 29.73 -0.30
N ASP A 87 -17.36 30.83 -0.99
CA ASP A 87 -17.01 32.18 -0.54
C ASP A 87 -17.81 32.62 0.71
N GLY A 88 -19.07 32.16 0.83
CA GLY A 88 -19.95 32.52 1.94
C GLY A 88 -19.51 31.94 3.29
N ILE A 89 -18.99 30.71 3.30
CA ILE A 89 -18.54 30.06 4.54
C ILE A 89 -17.21 30.67 5.00
N PHE A 90 -16.28 30.94 4.07
CA PHE A 90 -15.00 31.55 4.41
C PHE A 90 -15.19 32.96 4.97
N TYR A 91 -16.01 33.78 4.32
CA TYR A 91 -16.41 35.11 4.79
C TYR A 91 -16.94 35.09 6.24
N ASN A 92 -17.88 34.19 6.53
CA ASN A 92 -18.45 34.09 7.88
C ASN A 92 -17.44 33.53 8.91
N THR A 93 -16.52 32.67 8.49
CA THR A 93 -15.54 32.05 9.39
C THR A 93 -14.39 33.00 9.72
N ALA A 94 -13.80 33.66 8.73
CA ALA A 94 -12.87 34.77 8.92
C ALA A 94 -13.45 35.81 9.88
N LEU A 95 -14.67 36.28 9.62
CA LEU A 95 -15.36 37.24 10.49
C LEU A 95 -15.62 36.69 11.91
N THR A 96 -15.72 35.38 12.10
CA THR A 96 -15.85 34.74 13.42
C THR A 96 -14.51 34.71 14.16
N VAL A 97 -13.44 34.28 13.48
CA VAL A 97 -12.08 34.21 14.03
C VAL A 97 -11.58 35.58 14.48
N ILE A 98 -11.70 36.58 13.60
CA ILE A 98 -11.24 37.94 13.90
C ILE A 98 -12.02 38.50 15.11
N LYS A 99 -13.34 38.22 15.23
CA LYS A 99 -14.15 38.63 16.39
C LYS A 99 -13.78 37.90 17.68
N ARG A 100 -13.27 36.66 17.61
CA ARG A 100 -12.67 35.96 18.77
C ARG A 100 -11.38 36.64 19.22
N HIS A 101 -10.56 37.09 18.27
CA HIS A 101 -9.37 37.92 18.51
C HIS A 101 -9.73 39.40 18.70
N GLU A 102 -10.40 39.71 19.82
CA GLU A 102 -10.96 41.05 20.10
C GLU A 102 -9.95 42.21 19.93
N ALA A 103 -8.67 41.97 20.26
CA ALA A 103 -7.56 42.90 20.04
C ALA A 103 -7.34 43.22 18.55
N VAL A 104 -7.25 42.17 17.71
CA VAL A 104 -7.11 42.28 16.24
C VAL A 104 -8.34 42.97 15.64
N TYR A 105 -9.54 42.62 16.09
CA TYR A 105 -10.80 43.24 15.64
C TYR A 105 -10.83 44.76 15.94
N LYS A 106 -10.50 45.16 17.17
CA LYS A 106 -10.44 46.58 17.57
C LYS A 106 -9.31 47.33 16.87
N ALA A 107 -8.16 46.70 16.65
CA ALA A 107 -7.06 47.26 15.86
C ALA A 107 -7.48 47.52 14.40
N ALA A 108 -8.10 46.54 13.73
CA ALA A 108 -8.59 46.70 12.36
C ALA A 108 -9.65 47.81 12.25
N GLN A 109 -10.60 47.89 13.21
CA GLN A 109 -11.56 49.01 13.26
C GLN A 109 -10.86 50.37 13.42
N LYS A 110 -9.89 50.49 14.32
CA LYS A 110 -9.17 51.75 14.60
C LYS A 110 -8.20 52.16 13.48
N ALA A 111 -7.59 51.20 12.79
CA ALA A 111 -6.62 51.43 11.72
C ALA A 111 -7.26 51.90 10.40
N PHE A 112 -8.48 51.44 10.10
CA PHE A 112 -9.06 51.53 8.76
C PHE A 112 -10.52 52.04 8.70
N GLY A 113 -11.36 51.76 9.70
CA GLY A 113 -12.75 52.19 9.73
C GLY A 113 -13.59 51.71 8.53
N ASP A 114 -14.17 52.65 7.78
CA ASP A 114 -14.91 52.39 6.53
C ASP A 114 -14.00 52.21 5.29
N ASN A 115 -12.68 52.44 5.38
CA ASN A 115 -11.78 52.54 4.23
C ASN A 115 -11.02 51.24 3.94
N ILE A 116 -11.16 50.71 2.72
CA ILE A 116 -10.48 49.49 2.25
C ILE A 116 -9.07 49.85 1.77
N PRO A 117 -7.99 49.22 2.26
CA PRO A 117 -6.64 49.44 1.72
C PRO A 117 -6.53 48.96 0.27
N PRO A 118 -5.88 49.71 -0.65
CA PRO A 118 -5.72 49.30 -2.05
C PRO A 118 -5.04 47.93 -2.22
N GLU A 119 -4.09 47.61 -1.34
CA GLU A 119 -3.29 46.39 -1.39
C GLU A 119 -4.07 45.16 -0.91
N ALA A 120 -5.16 45.35 -0.15
CA ALA A 120 -5.87 44.26 0.52
C ALA A 120 -6.48 43.26 -0.48
N GLY A 121 -6.94 43.71 -1.65
CA GLY A 121 -7.41 42.81 -2.71
C GLY A 121 -6.31 41.85 -3.22
N GLY A 122 -5.04 42.27 -3.15
CA GLY A 122 -3.89 41.42 -3.40
C GLY A 122 -3.65 40.42 -2.27
N LEU A 123 -3.69 40.87 -1.00
CA LEU A 123 -3.55 40.00 0.17
C LEU A 123 -4.59 38.86 0.17
N TYR A 124 -5.84 39.17 -0.19
CA TYR A 124 -6.89 38.16 -0.37
C TYR A 124 -6.57 37.16 -1.50
N ALA A 125 -6.01 37.63 -2.63
CA ALA A 125 -5.64 36.77 -3.75
C ALA A 125 -4.43 35.87 -3.45
N ASP A 126 -3.41 36.39 -2.77
CA ASP A 126 -2.24 35.66 -2.31
C ASP A 126 -2.60 34.58 -1.28
N LEU A 127 -3.38 34.94 -0.24
CA LEU A 127 -3.83 33.99 0.78
C LEU A 127 -4.67 32.88 0.15
N LYS A 128 -5.51 33.23 -0.84
CA LYS A 128 -6.22 32.26 -1.66
C LYS A 128 -5.27 31.40 -2.50
N HIS A 129 -4.20 31.95 -3.08
CA HIS A 129 -3.22 31.17 -3.86
C HIS A 129 -2.45 30.17 -2.98
N ILE A 130 -1.97 30.58 -1.80
CA ILE A 130 -1.21 29.75 -0.86
C ILE A 130 -2.07 28.55 -0.40
N LEU A 131 -3.33 28.79 -0.05
CA LEU A 131 -4.30 27.73 0.29
C LEU A 131 -4.69 26.83 -0.89
N LEU A 132 -4.39 27.26 -2.12
CA LEU A 132 -4.66 26.53 -3.37
C LEU A 132 -3.40 25.87 -3.96
N SER A 133 -2.20 26.06 -3.39
CA SER A 133 -1.02 25.29 -3.79
C SER A 133 -0.88 24.01 -2.95
N SER A 134 -1.43 23.98 -1.74
CA SER A 134 -1.48 22.82 -0.83
C SER A 134 -2.79 21.99 -0.93
N ILE A 135 -3.32 21.76 -2.14
CA ILE A 135 -4.69 21.21 -2.32
C ILE A 135 -4.84 19.72 -2.00
N VAL A 136 -3.84 18.88 -2.31
CA VAL A 136 -4.05 17.43 -2.41
C VAL A 136 -3.94 16.75 -1.05
N ALA A 137 -4.90 15.88 -0.76
CA ALA A 137 -4.91 14.96 0.37
C ALA A 137 -5.15 13.52 -0.10
N ALA A 138 -4.66 12.54 0.66
CA ALA A 138 -4.89 11.12 0.43
C ALA A 138 -5.58 10.50 1.65
N LEU A 139 -6.63 9.72 1.42
CA LEU A 139 -7.45 9.10 2.46
C LEU A 139 -7.54 7.58 2.25
N PRO A 140 -7.19 6.75 3.25
CA PRO A 140 -6.67 7.14 4.56
C PRO A 140 -5.24 7.69 4.49
N LEU A 141 -4.79 8.35 5.57
CA LEU A 141 -3.51 9.07 5.63
C LEU A 141 -2.29 8.13 5.41
N PRO A 142 -1.12 8.68 4.98
CA PRO A 142 0.16 7.96 4.92
C PRO A 142 0.45 7.15 6.20
N GLY A 143 0.95 5.93 6.05
CA GLY A 143 1.20 5.06 7.19
C GLY A 143 1.38 3.58 6.85
N VAL A 144 1.38 2.75 7.90
CA VAL A 144 1.50 1.30 7.82
C VAL A 144 0.11 0.66 7.88
N TYR A 145 -0.23 -0.13 6.87
CA TYR A 145 -1.51 -0.83 6.74
C TYR A 145 -1.30 -2.32 6.53
N THR A 146 -2.37 -3.12 6.62
CA THR A 146 -2.34 -4.57 6.39
C THR A 146 -3.44 -4.98 5.42
N GLY A 147 -3.17 -5.98 4.58
CA GLY A 147 -4.13 -6.45 3.57
C GLY A 147 -4.16 -5.52 2.35
N SER A 148 -5.36 -5.20 1.83
CA SER A 148 -5.51 -4.25 0.72
C SER A 148 -5.96 -2.89 1.24
N LEU A 149 -5.35 -1.83 0.70
CA LEU A 149 -5.74 -0.45 0.98
C LEU A 149 -6.38 0.17 -0.26
N GLU A 150 -7.47 0.90 -0.11
CA GLU A 150 -8.00 1.77 -1.17
C GLU A 150 -7.76 3.22 -0.77
N VAL A 151 -6.92 3.91 -1.53
CA VAL A 151 -6.51 5.30 -1.27
C VAL A 151 -7.27 6.23 -2.21
N THR A 152 -8.13 7.05 -1.61
CA THR A 152 -8.89 8.10 -2.27
C THR A 152 -8.07 9.39 -2.29
N LEU A 153 -7.78 9.93 -3.47
CA LEU A 153 -7.31 11.31 -3.58
C LEU A 153 -8.48 12.26 -3.41
N ALA A 154 -8.29 13.24 -2.55
CA ALA A 154 -9.23 14.31 -2.23
C ALA A 154 -8.49 15.66 -2.26
N GLY A 155 -9.23 16.76 -2.17
CA GLY A 155 -8.60 18.06 -2.10
C GLY A 155 -9.57 19.22 -2.11
N PHE A 156 -9.06 20.38 -1.72
CA PHE A 156 -9.89 21.47 -1.21
C PHE A 156 -10.63 22.32 -2.25
N THR A 157 -10.58 21.96 -3.53
CA THR A 157 -11.18 22.77 -4.60
C THR A 157 -12.15 21.95 -5.45
N GLN A 158 -13.41 22.38 -5.50
CA GLN A 158 -14.41 21.72 -6.34
C GLN A 158 -14.06 21.87 -7.83
N GLY A 159 -14.13 20.76 -8.58
CA GLY A 159 -13.87 20.72 -10.01
C GLY A 159 -12.39 20.74 -10.38
N VAL A 160 -11.49 20.31 -9.49
CA VAL A 160 -10.12 19.93 -9.87
C VAL A 160 -10.10 18.54 -10.51
N SER A 161 -9.13 18.32 -11.38
CA SER A 161 -8.64 16.97 -11.71
C SER A 161 -7.37 16.70 -10.92
N PHE A 162 -7.26 15.55 -10.25
CA PHE A 162 -5.99 15.12 -9.66
C PHE A 162 -5.21 14.27 -10.66
N TYR A 163 -3.88 14.42 -10.68
CA TYR A 163 -2.95 13.63 -11.48
C TYR A 163 -1.91 13.03 -10.55
N TYR A 164 -1.54 11.77 -10.75
CA TYR A 164 -0.68 11.04 -9.82
C TYR A 164 0.31 10.09 -10.51
N THR A 165 1.33 9.71 -9.75
CA THR A 165 2.39 8.76 -10.10
C THR A 165 2.66 7.83 -8.92
N LEU A 166 3.14 6.62 -9.22
CA LEU A 166 3.49 5.57 -8.24
C LEU A 166 4.93 5.03 -8.44
N ASP A 167 5.62 5.51 -9.46
CA ASP A 167 6.94 5.05 -9.92
C ASP A 167 8.10 5.96 -9.45
N GLY A 168 7.80 6.95 -8.60
CA GLY A 168 8.74 7.98 -8.16
C GLY A 168 9.03 9.08 -9.20
N SER A 169 8.32 9.09 -10.33
CA SER A 169 8.38 10.22 -11.28
C SER A 169 7.52 11.39 -10.79
N LEU A 170 7.88 12.61 -11.17
CA LEU A 170 7.09 13.80 -10.80
C LEU A 170 5.72 13.77 -11.54
N PRO A 171 4.60 13.84 -10.82
CA PRO A 171 3.28 13.84 -11.43
C PRO A 171 3.08 15.11 -12.26
N SER A 172 2.49 14.95 -13.45
CA SER A 172 2.32 16.06 -14.39
C SER A 172 0.88 16.13 -14.93
N PRO A 173 0.45 17.29 -15.47
CA PRO A 173 -0.86 17.43 -16.13
C PRO A 173 -1.12 16.56 -17.36
N ALA A 174 -0.13 15.78 -17.80
CA ALA A 174 -0.23 14.79 -18.88
C ALA A 174 -0.08 13.33 -18.38
N GLY A 175 0.10 13.14 -17.07
CA GLY A 175 0.19 11.82 -16.43
C GLY A 175 -1.17 11.21 -16.11
N THR A 176 -1.17 10.18 -15.24
CA THR A 176 -2.37 9.42 -14.87
C THR A 176 -3.38 10.30 -14.13
N ILE A 177 -4.55 10.51 -14.72
CA ILE A 177 -5.67 11.20 -14.07
C ILE A 177 -6.36 10.26 -13.06
N TYR A 178 -6.62 10.79 -11.87
CA TYR A 178 -7.38 10.10 -10.83
C TYR A 178 -8.89 10.10 -11.17
N THR A 179 -9.50 8.91 -11.21
CA THR A 179 -10.91 8.71 -11.57
C THR A 179 -11.71 7.89 -10.55
N GLY A 180 -11.04 7.32 -9.54
CA GLY A 180 -11.60 6.49 -8.48
C GLY A 180 -10.49 5.97 -7.55
N PRO A 181 -10.83 5.31 -6.42
CA PRO A 181 -9.85 4.91 -5.41
C PRO A 181 -8.69 4.07 -5.99
N ILE A 182 -7.46 4.42 -5.60
CA ILE A 182 -6.25 3.72 -6.03
C ILE A 182 -6.04 2.55 -5.07
N LYS A 183 -6.08 1.32 -5.57
CA LYS A 183 -5.84 0.13 -4.75
C LYS A 183 -4.34 -0.12 -4.58
N PHE A 184 -3.87 -0.22 -3.34
CA PHE A 184 -2.53 -0.66 -2.97
C PHE A 184 -2.57 -2.05 -2.32
N TRP A 185 -1.53 -2.84 -2.59
CA TRP A 185 -1.41 -4.23 -2.18
C TRP A 185 0.05 -4.50 -1.77
N PRO A 186 0.33 -5.47 -0.87
CA PRO A 186 1.71 -5.73 -0.42
C PRO A 186 2.78 -6.09 -1.47
N PRO A 187 2.48 -6.59 -2.68
CA PRO A 187 3.47 -6.69 -3.76
C PRO A 187 4.04 -5.35 -4.22
N ASP A 188 3.24 -4.29 -4.11
CA ASP A 188 3.57 -2.94 -4.56
C ASP A 188 4.22 -2.11 -3.43
N SER A 189 4.34 -2.68 -2.23
CA SER A 189 4.85 -2.01 -1.03
C SER A 189 6.38 -2.02 -0.95
N PRO A 190 7.04 -0.91 -0.56
CA PRO A 190 6.44 0.36 -0.13
C PRO A 190 5.99 1.22 -1.32
N VAL A 191 4.80 1.81 -1.21
CA VAL A 191 4.21 2.68 -2.24
C VAL A 191 4.56 4.14 -1.97
N LEU A 192 5.13 4.80 -2.97
CA LEU A 192 5.32 6.25 -3.01
C LEU A 192 4.29 6.88 -3.97
N LEU A 193 3.18 7.35 -3.40
CA LEU A 193 2.16 8.08 -4.15
C LEU A 193 2.52 9.57 -4.20
N GLN A 194 2.77 10.09 -5.40
CA GLN A 194 2.96 11.53 -5.62
C GLN A 194 1.78 12.06 -6.44
N ALA A 195 1.23 13.22 -6.08
CA ALA A 195 0.07 13.77 -6.78
C ALA A 195 0.04 15.31 -6.82
N ILE A 196 -0.62 15.84 -7.86
CA ILE A 196 -0.99 17.26 -8.02
C ILE A 196 -2.49 17.38 -8.27
N ALA A 197 -3.08 18.51 -7.87
CA ALA A 197 -4.38 18.96 -8.35
C ALA A 197 -4.19 19.94 -9.52
N ARG A 198 -5.16 19.99 -10.44
CA ARG A 198 -5.19 20.96 -11.53
C ARG A 198 -6.56 21.60 -11.68
N LYS A 199 -6.59 22.91 -11.92
CA LYS A 199 -7.79 23.65 -12.32
C LYS A 199 -7.45 24.81 -13.24
N ASP A 200 -8.31 25.06 -14.24
CA ASP A 200 -8.23 26.25 -15.10
C ASP A 200 -6.82 26.50 -15.72
N GLY A 201 -6.10 25.40 -16.00
CA GLY A 201 -4.73 25.37 -16.49
C GLY A 201 -3.65 25.24 -15.42
N ILE A 202 -3.86 25.83 -14.24
CA ILE A 202 -2.94 25.91 -13.08
C ILE A 202 -2.84 24.56 -12.37
N ALA A 203 -1.65 24.20 -11.88
CA ALA A 203 -1.39 23.03 -11.06
C ALA A 203 -0.97 23.42 -9.62
N SER A 204 -1.22 22.53 -8.66
CA SER A 204 -0.73 22.64 -7.28
C SER A 204 0.76 22.28 -7.18
N ASP A 205 1.33 22.45 -5.98
CA ASP A 205 2.59 21.80 -5.63
C ASP A 205 2.40 20.27 -5.57
N VAL A 206 3.51 19.52 -5.65
CA VAL A 206 3.51 18.05 -5.60
C VAL A 206 3.35 17.59 -4.16
N ALA A 207 2.19 17.03 -3.83
CA ALA A 207 1.98 16.30 -2.58
C ALA A 207 2.62 14.91 -2.66
N ILE A 208 3.11 14.40 -1.53
CA ILE A 208 3.82 13.13 -1.43
C ILE A 208 3.23 12.33 -0.25
N PHE A 209 2.85 11.08 -0.52
CA PHE A 209 2.21 10.18 0.43
C PHE A 209 2.92 8.83 0.41
N TYR A 210 3.38 8.37 1.58
CA TYR A 210 4.12 7.11 1.73
C TYR A 210 3.27 6.06 2.44
N TYR A 211 3.18 4.86 1.86
CA TYR A 211 2.42 3.75 2.42
C TYR A 211 3.24 2.47 2.47
N GLU A 212 3.22 1.80 3.62
CA GLU A 212 3.75 0.45 3.79
C GLU A 212 2.58 -0.51 3.98
N ILE A 213 2.35 -1.42 3.03
CA ILE A 213 1.25 -2.38 3.09
C ILE A 213 1.81 -3.78 3.41
N ARG A 214 1.42 -4.33 4.56
CA ARG A 214 1.88 -5.64 5.07
C ARG A 214 0.85 -6.74 4.84
N CYS A 215 1.27 -8.00 4.85
CA CYS A 215 0.35 -9.15 4.86
C CYS A 215 -0.52 -9.14 6.14
N VAL A 216 -1.85 -9.34 6.04
CA VAL A 216 -2.72 -9.65 7.20
C VAL A 216 -2.61 -11.12 7.63
N ASN A 217 -2.57 -12.01 6.65
CA ASN A 217 -2.49 -13.46 6.81
C ASN A 217 -1.05 -13.93 6.56
N PRO A 218 -0.70 -15.19 6.90
CA PRO A 218 0.42 -15.85 6.25
C PRO A 218 0.23 -15.85 4.72
N CYS A 219 0.96 -14.98 4.03
CA CYS A 219 1.14 -15.04 2.58
C CYS A 219 1.95 -16.31 2.25
N GLY A 220 1.46 -17.16 1.34
CA GLY A 220 2.03 -18.51 1.22
C GLY A 220 1.29 -19.48 0.29
N ILE A 221 1.55 -20.78 0.45
CA ILE A 221 0.85 -21.86 -0.25
C ILE A 221 0.41 -22.96 0.71
N LYS A 222 -0.64 -23.69 0.36
CA LYS A 222 -0.99 -24.97 1.00
C LYS A 222 -1.60 -25.96 0.03
N GLY A 223 -1.51 -27.24 0.34
CA GLY A 223 -2.11 -28.29 -0.47
C GLY A 223 -1.94 -29.67 0.12
N TYR A 224 -2.06 -30.69 -0.74
CA TYR A 224 -1.78 -32.07 -0.42
C TYR A 224 -0.81 -32.64 -1.45
N VAL A 225 0.24 -33.33 -0.98
CA VAL A 225 1.12 -34.17 -1.80
C VAL A 225 0.97 -35.61 -1.36
N TYR A 226 0.72 -36.50 -2.32
CA TYR A 226 0.54 -37.92 -2.11
C TYR A 226 1.69 -38.71 -2.73
N LEU A 227 2.12 -39.78 -2.07
CA LEU A 227 2.96 -40.79 -2.71
C LEU A 227 2.06 -41.83 -3.39
N GLU A 228 2.36 -42.14 -4.65
CA GLU A 228 1.54 -43.04 -5.46
C GLU A 228 1.51 -44.48 -4.92
N LYS A 229 0.32 -45.09 -4.93
CA LYS A 229 0.09 -46.47 -4.53
C LYS A 229 0.02 -47.40 -5.75
N THR A 230 1.17 -47.84 -6.24
CA THR A 230 1.31 -48.65 -7.48
C THR A 230 0.58 -50.01 -7.48
N ASN A 231 0.14 -50.54 -6.33
CA ASN A 231 -0.67 -51.75 -6.23
C ASN A 231 -1.80 -51.56 -5.19
N PRO A 232 -3.09 -51.76 -5.55
CA PRO A 232 -4.21 -51.61 -4.61
C PRO A 232 -4.11 -52.42 -3.31
N GLN A 233 -3.41 -53.56 -3.32
CA GLN A 233 -3.26 -54.46 -2.16
C GLN A 233 -2.10 -54.10 -1.22
N ASP A 234 -1.18 -53.20 -1.61
CA ASP A 234 -0.09 -52.77 -0.72
C ASP A 234 -0.66 -51.91 0.44
N ALA A 235 0.16 -51.52 1.42
CA ALA A 235 -0.26 -50.53 2.42
C ALA A 235 -0.60 -49.18 1.76
N LYS A 236 -1.39 -48.31 2.42
CA LYS A 236 -1.36 -46.88 2.05
C LYS A 236 0.07 -46.39 2.31
N PRO A 237 0.75 -45.73 1.35
CA PRO A 237 2.01 -45.07 1.65
C PRO A 237 1.81 -44.05 2.77
N ASP A 238 2.79 -43.95 3.67
CA ASP A 238 2.95 -42.74 4.47
C ASP A 238 3.21 -41.57 3.50
N HIS A 239 2.63 -40.41 3.76
CA HIS A 239 2.85 -39.22 2.95
C HIS A 239 3.70 -38.18 3.69
N ALA A 240 4.05 -38.42 4.96
CA ALA A 240 4.87 -37.53 5.76
C ALA A 240 6.30 -37.41 5.22
N GLY A 241 6.95 -36.28 5.49
CA GLY A 241 8.38 -36.11 5.19
C GLY A 241 8.73 -35.92 3.71
N THR A 242 7.74 -35.75 2.82
CA THR A 242 7.99 -35.20 1.49
C THR A 242 8.38 -33.74 1.66
N GLU A 243 9.50 -33.32 1.07
CA GLU A 243 9.96 -31.93 1.11
C GLU A 243 9.28 -31.11 0.01
N ILE A 244 8.60 -30.04 0.42
CA ILE A 244 8.05 -29.02 -0.48
C ILE A 244 9.03 -27.85 -0.45
N THR A 245 9.85 -27.70 -1.49
CA THR A 245 10.84 -26.63 -1.64
C THR A 245 10.32 -25.52 -2.57
N ILE A 246 10.24 -24.29 -2.06
CA ILE A 246 9.82 -23.11 -2.82
C ILE A 246 11.03 -22.38 -3.38
N LYS A 247 11.05 -22.14 -4.69
CA LYS A 247 12.10 -21.39 -5.39
C LYS A 247 11.54 -20.14 -6.06
N ARG A 248 12.34 -19.07 -6.07
CA ARG A 248 12.08 -17.83 -6.80
C ARG A 248 13.32 -17.48 -7.63
N LYS A 249 13.20 -17.50 -8.97
CA LYS A 249 14.33 -17.28 -9.89
C LYS A 249 15.50 -18.23 -9.59
N GLY A 250 15.22 -19.51 -9.34
CA GLY A 250 16.21 -20.55 -8.97
C GLY A 250 16.64 -20.59 -7.49
N THR A 251 16.55 -19.47 -6.74
CA THR A 251 16.94 -19.42 -5.32
C THR A 251 15.84 -20.01 -4.43
N VAL A 252 16.19 -20.91 -3.51
CA VAL A 252 15.27 -21.42 -2.47
C VAL A 252 14.90 -20.29 -1.50
N VAL A 253 13.62 -20.10 -1.23
CA VAL A 253 13.10 -19.06 -0.31
C VAL A 253 12.43 -19.63 0.94
N ALA A 254 11.95 -20.87 0.88
CA ALA A 254 11.37 -21.62 1.99
C ALA A 254 11.34 -23.12 1.62
N SER A 255 11.35 -24.00 2.62
CA SER A 255 10.87 -25.37 2.48
C SER A 255 10.17 -25.82 3.76
N ASP A 256 9.32 -26.84 3.65
CA ASP A 256 8.68 -27.54 4.77
C ASP A 256 8.38 -29.00 4.38
N LEU A 257 8.01 -29.82 5.37
CA LEU A 257 7.69 -31.23 5.19
C LEU A 257 6.17 -31.48 5.24
N SER A 258 5.70 -32.42 4.42
CA SER A 258 4.32 -32.90 4.48
C SER A 258 4.02 -33.73 5.74
N GLN A 259 2.74 -33.81 6.10
CA GLN A 259 2.18 -34.64 7.17
C GLN A 259 1.72 -36.03 6.65
N GLU A 260 1.32 -36.95 7.55
CA GLU A 260 0.93 -38.34 7.23
C GLU A 260 -0.26 -38.45 6.25
N ASP A 261 -1.15 -37.46 6.27
CA ASP A 261 -2.27 -37.35 5.33
C ASP A 261 -1.87 -36.71 3.98
N GLY A 262 -0.65 -36.17 3.88
CA GLY A 262 -0.10 -35.46 2.73
C GLY A 262 -0.19 -33.92 2.81
N PHE A 263 -0.78 -33.36 3.86
CA PHE A 263 -0.96 -31.91 4.01
C PHE A 263 0.36 -31.16 4.20
N TYR A 264 0.45 -29.95 3.65
CA TYR A 264 1.53 -28.98 3.90
C TYR A 264 1.00 -27.53 3.83
N GLU A 265 1.60 -26.61 4.60
CA GLU A 265 1.28 -25.18 4.60
C GLU A 265 2.55 -24.34 4.79
N ILE A 266 3.05 -23.73 3.72
CA ILE A 266 4.26 -22.89 3.74
C ILE A 266 3.84 -21.42 3.79
N THR A 267 4.38 -20.68 4.76
CA THR A 267 4.00 -19.31 5.10
C THR A 267 5.18 -18.34 4.97
N GLY A 268 4.91 -17.03 4.98
CA GLY A 268 5.94 -15.98 4.93
C GLY A 268 6.49 -15.69 3.53
N LEU A 269 5.90 -16.26 2.48
CA LEU A 269 6.23 -15.92 1.10
C LEU A 269 5.70 -14.51 0.76
N SER A 270 6.44 -13.72 -0.02
CA SER A 270 5.83 -12.55 -0.67
C SER A 270 4.96 -12.99 -1.84
N PRO A 271 4.04 -12.17 -2.35
CA PRO A 271 3.23 -12.57 -3.50
C PRO A 271 3.99 -12.44 -4.83
N GLY A 272 3.44 -13.03 -5.89
CA GLY A 272 4.06 -13.19 -7.21
C GLY A 272 4.39 -14.66 -7.55
N SER A 273 5.18 -14.89 -8.60
CA SER A 273 5.42 -16.24 -9.13
C SER A 273 6.63 -16.97 -8.53
N TYR A 274 6.45 -18.28 -8.34
CA TYR A 274 7.37 -19.24 -7.71
C TYR A 274 7.34 -20.60 -8.43
N GLU A 275 8.37 -21.40 -8.18
CA GLU A 275 8.47 -22.81 -8.57
C GLU A 275 8.41 -23.66 -7.30
N VAL A 276 7.52 -24.64 -7.25
CA VAL A 276 7.33 -25.57 -6.12
C VAL A 276 7.90 -26.93 -6.51
N LEU A 277 9.04 -27.29 -5.94
CA LEU A 277 9.66 -28.61 -6.07
C LEU A 277 9.13 -29.52 -4.96
N TYR A 278 8.56 -30.66 -5.34
CA TYR A 278 8.19 -31.76 -4.46
C TYR A 278 9.24 -32.86 -4.60
N SER A 279 9.87 -33.27 -3.50
CA SER A 279 10.87 -34.36 -3.46
C SER A 279 10.63 -35.24 -2.24
N HIS A 280 10.72 -36.56 -2.37
CA HIS A 280 10.58 -37.47 -1.23
C HIS A 280 11.93 -38.14 -0.89
N PRO A 281 12.54 -37.86 0.28
CA PRO A 281 13.82 -38.43 0.69
C PRO A 281 13.83 -39.96 0.64
N GLY A 282 14.81 -40.53 -0.05
CA GLY A 282 14.93 -41.98 -0.28
C GLY A 282 14.82 -42.41 -1.74
N ALA A 283 14.39 -41.53 -2.64
CA ALA A 283 14.51 -41.68 -4.10
C ALA A 283 13.95 -43.00 -4.65
N SER A 284 12.67 -43.25 -4.39
CA SER A 284 11.84 -44.21 -5.16
C SER A 284 10.72 -43.51 -5.95
N TRP A 285 10.51 -42.20 -5.74
CA TRP A 285 9.47 -41.40 -6.39
C TRP A 285 10.10 -40.20 -7.11
N LYS A 286 9.57 -39.86 -8.29
CA LYS A 286 10.08 -38.81 -9.20
C LYS A 286 9.87 -37.40 -8.66
N ASP A 287 10.97 -36.67 -8.45
CA ASP A 287 11.01 -35.22 -8.23
C ASP A 287 10.08 -34.50 -9.22
N SER A 288 9.22 -33.60 -8.72
CA SER A 288 8.24 -32.90 -9.56
C SER A 288 8.22 -31.40 -9.27
N ILE A 289 8.09 -30.57 -10.32
CA ILE A 289 8.07 -29.11 -10.21
C ILE A 289 6.75 -28.56 -10.75
N LEU A 290 6.03 -27.78 -9.93
CA LEU A 290 4.82 -27.05 -10.35
C LEU A 290 5.05 -25.53 -10.23
N PRO A 291 4.66 -24.71 -11.22
CA PRO A 291 4.60 -23.26 -11.05
C PRO A 291 3.42 -22.87 -10.17
N VAL A 292 3.58 -21.80 -9.38
CA VAL A 292 2.50 -21.14 -8.65
C VAL A 292 2.66 -19.63 -8.74
N THR A 293 1.54 -18.90 -8.89
CA THR A 293 1.48 -17.48 -8.60
C THR A 293 0.66 -17.30 -7.33
N ILE A 294 1.25 -16.61 -6.35
CA ILE A 294 0.55 -16.20 -5.14
C ILE A 294 -0.03 -14.82 -5.43
N ASP A 295 -1.33 -14.74 -5.70
CA ASP A 295 -2.03 -13.48 -6.05
C ASP A 295 -2.42 -12.64 -4.81
N GLY A 296 -1.48 -12.51 -3.87
CA GLY A 296 -1.56 -11.60 -2.75
C GLY A 296 -1.60 -12.25 -1.37
N CYS A 297 -2.46 -11.72 -0.50
CA CYS A 297 -2.33 -11.92 0.96
C CYS A 297 -3.17 -13.04 1.53
N GLU A 298 -3.06 -14.22 0.92
CA GLU A 298 -3.65 -15.46 1.38
C GLU A 298 -2.74 -16.67 1.08
N LEU A 299 -3.19 -17.84 1.52
CA LEU A 299 -2.52 -19.11 1.24
C LEU A 299 -3.09 -19.68 -0.06
N ALA A 300 -2.32 -19.59 -1.14
CA ALA A 300 -2.70 -20.13 -2.43
C ALA A 300 -2.91 -21.65 -2.31
N LYS A 301 -4.09 -22.12 -2.74
CA LYS A 301 -4.45 -23.54 -2.73
C LYS A 301 -3.83 -24.23 -3.95
N MET A 302 -2.80 -25.03 -3.72
CA MET A 302 -2.26 -25.91 -4.75
C MET A 302 -3.27 -27.01 -5.08
N PRO A 303 -3.33 -27.48 -6.35
CA PRO A 303 -4.01 -28.72 -6.66
C PRO A 303 -3.38 -29.88 -5.87
N ALA A 304 -4.19 -30.86 -5.45
CA ALA A 304 -3.66 -32.07 -4.85
C ALA A 304 -2.79 -32.81 -5.88
N PHE A 305 -1.55 -33.12 -5.50
CA PHE A 305 -0.53 -33.64 -6.41
C PHE A 305 -0.05 -35.03 -5.97
N THR A 306 0.35 -35.86 -6.93
CA THR A 306 0.84 -37.22 -6.67
C THR A 306 2.24 -37.39 -7.25
N LEU A 307 3.20 -37.74 -6.41
CA LEU A 307 4.53 -38.18 -6.81
C LEU A 307 4.47 -39.64 -7.27
N TYR A 308 4.84 -39.91 -8.52
CA TYR A 308 4.84 -41.25 -9.12
C TYR A 308 6.09 -42.04 -8.76
N LEU A 309 5.92 -43.34 -8.51
CA LEU A 309 7.03 -44.23 -8.18
C LEU A 309 7.84 -44.55 -9.45
N GLY A 310 9.12 -44.21 -9.51
CA GLY A 310 9.95 -44.71 -10.62
C GLY A 310 11.30 -44.05 -10.90
N ASP A 311 11.58 -42.85 -10.42
CA ASP A 311 12.93 -42.28 -10.47
C ASP A 311 13.80 -43.02 -9.44
N LEU A 312 14.51 -44.05 -9.92
CA LEU A 312 15.39 -44.89 -9.10
C LEU A 312 16.86 -44.58 -9.40
N ASN A 313 17.18 -43.95 -10.53
CA ASN A 313 18.55 -43.60 -10.87
C ASN A 313 18.95 -42.18 -10.41
N GLY A 314 18.00 -41.24 -10.34
CA GLY A 314 18.19 -39.85 -9.89
C GLY A 314 18.23 -38.80 -11.02
N ASP A 315 17.78 -39.13 -12.24
CA ASP A 315 17.78 -38.22 -13.40
C ASP A 315 16.50 -37.38 -13.54
N ARG A 316 15.47 -37.62 -12.72
CA ARG A 316 14.10 -37.05 -12.76
C ARG A 316 13.21 -37.52 -13.89
N GLU A 317 13.55 -38.59 -14.58
CA GLU A 317 12.61 -39.29 -15.46
C GLU A 317 12.07 -40.57 -14.77
N ILE A 318 11.12 -41.23 -15.43
CA ILE A 318 10.82 -42.64 -15.16
C ILE A 318 10.98 -43.35 -16.50
N ASN A 319 12.14 -43.96 -16.72
CA ASN A 319 12.51 -44.51 -18.02
C ASN A 319 13.11 -45.92 -17.89
N ILE A 320 13.70 -46.45 -18.97
CA ILE A 320 14.27 -47.81 -18.97
C ILE A 320 15.57 -47.93 -18.15
N LEU A 321 16.25 -46.81 -17.88
CA LEU A 321 17.47 -46.76 -17.09
C LEU A 321 17.19 -47.00 -15.61
N ASP A 322 16.02 -46.63 -15.10
CA ASP A 322 15.56 -46.96 -13.74
C ASP A 322 15.37 -48.47 -13.57
N LEU A 323 14.68 -49.12 -14.51
CA LEU A 323 14.55 -50.58 -14.50
C LEU A 323 15.89 -51.29 -14.68
N LEU A 324 16.81 -50.74 -15.49
CA LEU A 324 18.17 -51.25 -15.63
C LEU A 324 18.98 -51.10 -14.34
N TRP A 325 18.82 -49.98 -13.63
CA TRP A 325 19.41 -49.76 -12.31
C TRP A 325 18.84 -50.76 -11.29
N MET A 326 17.51 -50.91 -11.20
CA MET A 326 16.86 -51.90 -10.33
C MET A 326 17.31 -53.34 -10.66
N ALA A 327 17.42 -53.70 -11.94
CA ALA A 327 17.89 -55.01 -12.38
C ALA A 327 19.30 -55.33 -11.85
N SER A 328 20.18 -54.33 -11.76
CA SER A 328 21.51 -54.50 -11.16
C SER A 328 21.51 -54.76 -9.64
N GLN A 329 20.39 -54.49 -8.96
CA GLN A 329 20.20 -54.70 -7.52
C GLN A 329 19.39 -55.97 -7.18
N MET A 330 18.90 -56.71 -8.17
CA MET A 330 18.05 -57.89 -7.96
C MET A 330 18.74 -58.98 -7.15
N GLY A 331 18.00 -59.59 -6.23
CA GLY A 331 18.48 -60.64 -5.33
C GLY A 331 19.31 -60.15 -4.14
N ILE A 332 19.56 -58.85 -3.99
CA ILE A 332 20.15 -58.30 -2.76
C ILE A 332 19.09 -58.30 -1.63
N THR A 333 19.52 -58.61 -0.41
CA THR A 333 18.68 -58.81 0.78
C THR A 333 19.28 -58.12 2.01
N PRO A 334 18.49 -57.85 3.09
CA PRO A 334 18.95 -57.11 4.27
C PRO A 334 20.18 -57.66 5.00
N ASN A 335 20.57 -58.91 4.74
CA ASN A 335 21.70 -59.55 5.39
C ASN A 335 23.05 -59.28 4.67
N GLN A 336 23.04 -58.51 3.58
CA GLN A 336 24.21 -58.25 2.74
C GLN A 336 24.66 -56.78 2.84
N PRO A 337 25.98 -56.48 2.88
CA PRO A 337 26.49 -55.11 3.01
C PRO A 337 25.98 -54.12 1.95
N GLN A 338 25.64 -54.60 0.76
CA GLN A 338 25.10 -53.80 -0.34
C GLN A 338 23.67 -53.29 -0.09
N TRP A 339 22.94 -53.86 0.88
CA TRP A 339 21.52 -53.55 1.12
C TRP A 339 21.25 -52.06 1.29
N GLU A 340 22.10 -51.33 2.00
CA GLU A 340 21.86 -49.92 2.30
C GLU A 340 21.81 -49.01 1.06
N GLY A 341 22.51 -49.38 -0.02
CA GLY A 341 22.37 -48.73 -1.34
C GLY A 341 21.25 -49.33 -2.20
N ALA A 342 21.02 -50.64 -2.07
CA ALA A 342 20.05 -51.39 -2.88
C ALA A 342 18.58 -51.19 -2.44
N LYS A 343 18.32 -50.94 -1.16
CA LYS A 343 16.99 -50.96 -0.52
C LYS A 343 15.93 -50.00 -1.07
N LYS A 344 16.31 -49.02 -1.90
CA LYS A 344 15.35 -48.21 -2.66
C LYS A 344 14.69 -48.98 -3.81
N ALA A 345 15.33 -50.05 -4.31
CA ALA A 345 14.76 -50.95 -5.30
C ALA A 345 13.74 -51.95 -4.71
N ASP A 346 13.77 -52.24 -3.40
CA ASP A 346 12.66 -52.91 -2.71
C ASP A 346 11.56 -51.85 -2.51
N VAL A 347 10.84 -51.55 -3.59
CA VAL A 347 9.78 -50.53 -3.58
C VAL A 347 8.54 -51.04 -2.85
N ASN A 348 8.36 -52.36 -2.79
CA ASN A 348 7.21 -52.99 -2.14
C ASN A 348 7.39 -53.33 -0.65
N LYS A 349 8.61 -53.15 -0.12
CA LYS A 349 9.01 -53.33 1.29
C LYS A 349 8.88 -54.77 1.80
N ASN A 350 9.00 -55.77 0.91
CA ASN A 350 8.95 -57.20 1.30
C ASN A 350 10.31 -57.78 1.72
N LYS A 351 11.38 -56.97 1.69
CA LYS A 351 12.77 -57.34 2.01
C LYS A 351 13.46 -58.23 0.97
N LYS A 352 13.00 -58.16 -0.28
CA LYS A 352 13.64 -58.71 -1.48
C LYS A 352 13.59 -57.66 -2.57
N ILE A 353 14.49 -57.77 -3.53
CA ILE A 353 14.48 -56.97 -4.76
C ILE A 353 14.31 -57.96 -5.90
N ASP A 354 13.08 -58.05 -6.44
CA ASP A 354 12.75 -59.01 -7.50
C ASP A 354 11.86 -58.41 -8.60
N ILE A 355 11.40 -59.25 -9.54
CA ILE A 355 10.63 -58.79 -10.70
C ILE A 355 9.32 -58.06 -10.31
N LEU A 356 8.78 -58.33 -9.11
CA LEU A 356 7.58 -57.67 -8.59
C LEU A 356 7.83 -56.20 -8.17
N ASP A 357 9.09 -55.81 -7.96
CA ASP A 357 9.50 -54.41 -7.76
C ASP A 357 9.61 -53.68 -9.10
N LEU A 358 10.32 -54.28 -10.06
CA LEU A 358 10.44 -53.74 -11.42
C LEU A 358 9.05 -53.57 -12.06
N LEU A 359 8.12 -54.52 -11.85
CA LEU A 359 6.74 -54.44 -12.33
C LEU A 359 5.86 -53.38 -11.63
N ARG A 360 6.31 -52.77 -10.53
CA ARG A 360 5.65 -51.59 -9.94
C ARG A 360 6.12 -50.32 -10.64
N VAL A 361 7.43 -50.14 -10.82
CA VAL A 361 8.03 -48.99 -11.52
C VAL A 361 7.68 -48.97 -13.01
N ALA A 362 7.66 -50.14 -13.67
CA ALA A 362 7.38 -50.26 -15.11
C ALA A 362 6.01 -49.70 -15.55
N LYS A 363 5.07 -49.51 -14.62
CA LYS A 363 3.75 -48.92 -14.88
C LYS A 363 3.82 -47.43 -15.22
N ASN A 364 4.85 -46.75 -14.73
CA ASN A 364 5.00 -45.30 -14.76
C ASN A 364 6.03 -44.83 -15.79
N ILE A 365 6.53 -45.72 -16.65
CA ILE A 365 7.50 -45.35 -17.69
C ILE A 365 6.89 -44.34 -18.66
N GLY A 366 7.55 -43.19 -18.79
CA GLY A 366 7.11 -42.07 -19.62
C GLY A 366 6.19 -41.06 -18.91
N LEU A 367 6.02 -41.15 -17.58
CA LEU A 367 5.43 -40.11 -16.73
C LEU A 367 6.49 -39.12 -16.22
#